data_AF-A0AAD7P5P0-F1
#
_entry.id   AF-A0AAD7P5P0-F1
#
_cell.length_a   1.000
_cell.length_b   1.000
_cell.length_c   1.000
_cell.angle_alpha   90.00
_cell.angle_beta   90.00
_cell.angle_gamma   90.00
#
_symmetry.space_group_name_H-M   'P 1'
#
loop_
_entity.id
_entity.type
_entity.pdbx_description
1 polymer ?
#
loop_
_entity_poly.entity_id
_entity_poly.type
_entity_poly.pdbx_seq_one_letter_code
_entity_poly.pdbx_strand_id
1 'polypeptide(L)'
;MGLTGKVEREVEIKVPAQRFYNIFKKEAHHVSTASPNSIQAVHVHEGDWETHGSIKVWKYTVDDGTSGVYKVFKPVYQAIPKDGGISVVKLSIEYEKLREEVPPPDKYVGLMFNITKDIEAHHLK
;
A
#
# COMPACT_ATOMS: atom_id res chain seq x y z
N MET A 1 -25.76 -6.23 -3.75
CA MET A 1 -24.39 -5.76 -4.07
C MET A 1 -23.47 -6.97 -4.07
N GLY A 2 -22.43 -7.02 -4.90
CA GLY A 2 -21.53 -8.18 -4.93
C GLY A 2 -20.65 -8.30 -3.68
N LEU A 3 -20.31 -9.54 -3.30
CA LEU A 3 -19.32 -9.81 -2.25
C LEU A 3 -17.90 -9.47 -2.71
N THR A 4 -17.64 -9.55 -4.01
CA THR A 4 -16.35 -9.24 -4.62
C THR A 4 -16.36 -7.86 -5.27
N GLY A 5 -15.22 -7.18 -5.25
CA GLY A 5 -15.06 -5.95 -5.99
C GLY A 5 -13.62 -5.47 -6.01
N LYS A 6 -13.44 -4.29 -6.61
CA LYS A 6 -12.18 -3.57 -6.66
C LYS A 6 -12.45 -2.09 -6.38
N VAL A 7 -11.69 -1.51 -5.46
CA VAL A 7 -11.61 -0.06 -5.25
C VAL A 7 -10.25 0.42 -5.74
N GLU A 8 -10.18 1.56 -6.41
CA GLU A 8 -8.94 2.08 -6.96
C GLU A 8 -8.86 3.62 -6.94
N ARG A 9 -7.63 4.12 -6.86
CA ARG A 9 -7.28 5.54 -6.91
C ARG A 9 -5.93 5.71 -7.60
N GLU A 10 -5.77 6.76 -8.38
CA GLU A 10 -4.49 7.14 -8.96
C GLU A 10 -3.89 8.35 -8.23
N VAL A 11 -2.57 8.36 -8.08
CA VAL A 11 -1.82 9.46 -7.49
C VAL A 11 -0.58 9.75 -8.31
N GLU A 12 -0.39 11.00 -8.68
CA GLU A 12 0.85 11.47 -9.27
C GLU A 12 1.89 11.70 -8.17
N ILE A 13 3.13 11.25 -8.43
CA ILE A 13 4.29 11.46 -7.57
C ILE A 13 5.47 12.02 -8.39
N LYS A 14 6.27 12.87 -7.77
CA LYS A 14 7.50 13.44 -8.33
C LYS A 14 8.73 12.59 -8.02
N VAL A 15 8.54 11.27 -7.99
CA VAL A 15 9.59 10.28 -7.72
C VAL A 15 9.56 9.27 -8.86
N PRO A 16 10.72 8.88 -9.44
CA PRO A 16 10.76 7.88 -10.50
C PRO A 16 10.12 6.55 -10.09
N ALA A 17 9.34 5.93 -10.97
CA ALA A 17 8.61 4.69 -10.71
C ALA A 17 9.52 3.56 -10.17
N GLN A 18 10.74 3.44 -10.72
CA GLN A 18 11.71 2.45 -10.25
C GLN A 18 12.16 2.71 -8.80
N ARG A 19 12.35 3.98 -8.43
CA ARG A 19 12.73 4.36 -7.06
C ARG A 19 11.57 4.06 -6.11
N PHE A 20 10.35 4.43 -6.48
CA PHE A 20 9.15 4.10 -5.70
C PHE A 20 8.99 2.58 -5.51
N TYR A 21 9.14 1.81 -6.59
CA TYR A 21 9.10 0.35 -6.53
C TYR A 21 10.18 -0.24 -5.62
N ASN A 22 11.40 0.29 -5.67
CA ASN A 22 12.51 -0.18 -4.83
C ASN A 22 12.28 0.06 -3.33
N ILE A 23 11.46 1.04 -2.95
CA ILE A 23 11.11 1.28 -1.54
C ILE A 23 10.30 0.10 -0.99
N PHE A 24 9.24 -0.30 -1.68
CA PHE A 24 8.43 -1.47 -1.27
C PHE A 24 9.18 -2.79 -1.47
N LYS A 25 10.04 -2.87 -2.50
CA LYS A 25 10.86 -4.05 -2.73
C LYS A 25 11.94 -4.19 -1.67
N LYS A 26 12.89 -3.28 -1.53
CA LYS A 26 14.12 -3.49 -0.75
C LYS A 26 14.15 -2.77 0.59
N GLU A 27 13.49 -1.62 0.67
CA GLU A 27 13.59 -0.69 1.79
C GLU A 27 12.29 -0.61 2.61
N ALA A 28 11.49 -1.67 2.58
CA ALA A 28 10.15 -1.66 3.20
C ALA A 28 10.19 -1.37 4.71
N HIS A 29 11.29 -1.68 5.40
CA HIS A 29 11.52 -1.34 6.80
C HIS A 29 11.57 0.19 7.06
N HIS A 30 12.01 0.99 6.07
CA HIS A 30 12.03 2.46 6.17
C HIS A 30 10.65 3.10 6.01
N VAL A 31 9.64 2.36 5.52
CA VAL A 31 8.28 2.92 5.35
C VAL A 31 7.69 3.35 6.69
N SER A 32 8.01 2.64 7.79
CA SER A 32 7.59 3.04 9.14
C SER A 32 8.20 4.38 9.60
N THR A 33 9.39 4.73 9.10
CA THR A 33 10.02 6.04 9.36
C THR A 33 9.42 7.14 8.48
N ALA A 34 9.06 6.81 7.23
CA ALA A 34 8.42 7.76 6.32
C ALA A 34 6.97 8.07 6.73
N SER A 35 6.20 7.06 7.14
CA SER A 35 4.76 7.17 7.48
C SER A 35 4.43 6.53 8.84
N PRO A 36 4.97 7.06 9.96
CA PRO A 36 4.84 6.44 11.28
C PRO A 36 3.39 6.43 11.81
N ASN A 37 2.57 7.39 11.37
CA ASN A 37 1.15 7.46 11.74
C ASN A 37 0.33 6.34 11.10
N SER A 38 0.76 5.83 9.94
CA SER A 38 0.07 4.79 9.19
C SER A 38 0.68 3.41 9.44
N ILE A 39 2.01 3.31 9.42
CA ILE A 39 2.78 2.07 9.55
C ILE A 39 3.69 2.18 10.76
N GLN A 40 3.47 1.33 11.77
CA GLN A 40 4.27 1.33 12.99
C GLN A 40 5.54 0.49 12.83
N ALA A 41 5.51 -0.57 12.01
CA ALA A 41 6.69 -1.38 11.73
C ALA A 41 6.54 -2.28 10.51
N VAL A 42 7.67 -2.68 9.91
CA VAL A 42 7.73 -3.72 8.88
C VAL A 42 8.91 -4.65 9.18
N HIS A 43 8.66 -5.96 9.21
CA HIS A 43 9.68 -6.97 9.46
C HIS A 43 9.60 -8.10 8.44
N VAL A 44 10.73 -8.73 8.12
CA VAL A 44 10.75 -9.99 7.37
C VAL A 44 10.33 -11.12 8.31
N HIS A 45 9.44 -11.98 7.84
CA HIS A 45 9.03 -13.21 8.52
C HIS A 45 9.71 -14.43 7.91
N GLU A 46 9.73 -14.52 6.57
CA GLU A 46 10.42 -15.58 5.82
C GLU A 46 11.21 -14.97 4.65
N GLY A 47 12.39 -15.52 4.36
CA GLY A 47 13.29 -15.05 3.31
C GLY A 47 14.07 -13.80 3.71
N ASP A 48 14.09 -12.81 2.81
CA ASP A 48 14.81 -11.55 2.96
C ASP A 48 14.05 -10.36 2.33
N TRP A 49 14.67 -9.19 2.25
CA TRP A 49 14.02 -8.01 1.69
C TRP A 49 13.80 -8.06 0.17
N GLU A 50 14.63 -8.76 -0.59
CA GLU A 50 14.72 -8.61 -2.05
C GLU A 50 14.22 -9.83 -2.84
N THR A 51 14.33 -11.01 -2.26
CA THR A 51 14.07 -12.30 -2.90
C THR A 51 12.58 -12.50 -3.16
N HIS A 52 12.26 -12.99 -4.37
CA HIS A 52 10.88 -13.32 -4.72
C HIS A 52 10.36 -14.45 -3.84
N GLY A 53 9.17 -14.28 -3.28
CA GLY A 53 8.55 -15.25 -2.36
C GLY A 53 8.79 -14.94 -0.87
N SER A 54 9.63 -13.95 -0.53
CA SER A 54 9.80 -13.52 0.86
C SER A 54 8.51 -12.98 1.47
N ILE A 55 8.29 -13.26 2.75
CA ILE A 55 7.11 -12.82 3.50
C ILE A 55 7.51 -11.66 4.41
N LYS A 56 6.76 -10.55 4.32
CA LYS A 56 6.93 -9.36 5.15
C LYS A 56 5.67 -9.12 5.97
N VAL A 57 5.85 -8.90 7.27
CA VAL A 57 4.77 -8.56 8.20
C VAL A 57 4.75 -7.06 8.43
N TRP A 58 3.61 -6.46 8.12
CA TRP A 58 3.35 -5.03 8.25
C TRP A 58 2.46 -4.79 9.47
N LYS A 59 2.93 -3.98 10.42
CA LYS A 59 2.14 -3.50 11.55
C LYS A 59 1.62 -2.12 11.19
N TYR A 60 0.30 -2.00 11.09
CA TYR A 60 -0.41 -0.78 10.74
C TYR A 60 -1.65 -0.65 11.63
N THR A 61 -2.15 0.58 11.78
CA THR A 61 -3.38 0.87 12.54
C THR A 61 -4.41 1.48 11.59
N VAL A 62 -5.64 0.98 11.65
CA VAL A 62 -6.80 1.59 11.00
C VAL A 62 -7.90 1.71 12.03
N ASP A 63 -8.27 2.95 12.35
CA ASP A 63 -9.33 3.25 13.32
C ASP A 63 -10.72 3.05 12.71
N ASP A 64 -11.11 1.79 12.47
CA ASP A 64 -12.46 1.50 11.97
C ASP A 64 -13.08 0.17 12.40
N GLY A 65 -12.37 -0.65 13.19
CA GLY A 65 -12.90 -1.94 13.66
C GLY A 65 -13.16 -2.96 12.55
N THR A 66 -12.62 -2.77 11.34
CA THR A 66 -12.83 -3.66 10.19
C THR A 66 -11.77 -4.77 10.06
N SER A 67 -11.02 -5.06 11.12
CA SER A 67 -10.07 -6.18 11.09
C SER A 67 -10.82 -7.51 10.93
N GLY A 68 -10.41 -8.30 9.94
CA GLY A 68 -10.97 -9.64 9.71
C GLY A 68 -12.37 -9.69 9.10
N VAL A 69 -12.86 -8.61 8.46
CA VAL A 69 -14.19 -8.61 7.80
C VAL A 69 -14.17 -8.97 6.29
N TYR A 70 -12.97 -9.16 5.73
CA TYR A 70 -12.77 -9.53 4.32
C TYR A 70 -12.14 -10.92 4.22
N LYS A 71 -12.69 -11.78 3.35
CA LYS A 71 -12.12 -13.08 2.99
C LYS A 71 -10.91 -12.93 2.08
N VAL A 72 -10.98 -12.00 1.13
CA VAL A 72 -9.87 -11.61 0.27
C VAL A 72 -9.63 -10.12 0.47
N PHE A 73 -8.37 -9.76 0.69
CA PHE A 73 -7.94 -8.37 0.79
C PHE A 73 -6.54 -8.27 0.17
N LYS A 74 -6.45 -7.75 -1.05
CA LYS A 74 -5.23 -7.70 -1.84
C LYS A 74 -4.91 -6.25 -2.24
N PRO A 75 -4.13 -5.50 -1.43
CA PRO A 75 -3.65 -4.18 -1.81
C PRO A 75 -2.57 -4.30 -2.90
N VAL A 76 -2.66 -3.45 -3.92
CA VAL A 76 -1.76 -3.42 -5.07
C VAL A 76 -1.30 -1.98 -5.30
N TYR A 77 0.01 -1.80 -5.38
CA TYR A 77 0.67 -0.58 -5.82
C TYR A 77 1.28 -0.83 -7.21
N GLN A 78 0.81 -0.10 -8.21
CA GLN A 78 1.36 -0.16 -9.56
C GLN A 78 1.99 1.19 -9.92
N ALA A 79 3.32 1.27 -9.90
CA ALA A 79 4.06 2.46 -10.31
C ALA A 79 4.25 2.48 -11.84
N ILE A 80 3.83 3.56 -12.47
CA ILE A 80 3.82 3.74 -13.92
C ILE A 80 4.71 4.96 -14.22
N PRO A 81 5.82 4.80 -14.95
CA PRO A 81 6.66 5.92 -15.33
C PRO A 81 5.91 6.88 -16.25
N LYS A 82 6.16 8.18 -16.09
CA LYS A 82 5.74 9.25 -17.00
C LYS A 82 6.95 10.06 -17.42
N ASP A 83 6.75 10.95 -18.38
CA ASP A 83 7.80 11.86 -18.86
C ASP A 83 8.23 12.84 -17.76
N GLY A 84 9.47 13.33 -17.85
CA GLY A 84 9.99 14.36 -16.96
C GLY A 84 10.30 13.90 -15.52
N GLY A 85 10.45 12.59 -15.28
CA GLY A 85 10.79 12.05 -13.95
C GLY A 85 9.61 11.98 -12.98
N ILE A 86 8.40 12.29 -13.46
CA ILE A 86 7.13 12.11 -12.76
C ILE A 86 6.68 10.66 -12.91
N SER A 87 5.88 10.15 -11.98
CA SER A 87 5.25 8.83 -12.10
C SER A 87 3.82 8.88 -11.59
N VAL A 88 2.99 7.97 -12.10
CA VAL A 88 1.64 7.74 -11.57
C VAL A 88 1.65 6.43 -10.82
N VAL A 89 1.14 6.41 -9.60
CA VAL A 89 0.91 5.18 -8.84
C VAL A 89 -0.57 4.90 -8.83
N LYS A 90 -0.95 3.75 -9.39
CA LYS A 90 -2.30 3.20 -9.27
C LYS A 90 -2.37 2.37 -8.00
N LEU A 91 -3.20 2.81 -7.06
CA LEU A 91 -3.51 2.16 -5.79
C LEU A 91 -4.81 1.40 -5.96
N SER A 92 -4.83 0.11 -5.65
CA SER A 92 -6.08 -0.63 -5.68
C SER A 92 -6.15 -1.72 -4.61
N ILE A 93 -7.37 -2.10 -4.25
CA ILE A 93 -7.62 -3.23 -3.37
C ILE A 93 -8.65 -4.12 -4.06
N GLU A 94 -8.23 -5.32 -4.42
CA GLU A 94 -9.15 -6.41 -4.79
C GLU A 94 -9.64 -7.06 -3.51
N TYR A 95 -10.95 -7.22 -3.36
CA TYR A 95 -11.54 -7.72 -2.12
C TYR A 95 -12.68 -8.71 -2.35
N GLU A 96 -12.88 -9.56 -1.35
CA GLU A 96 -14.07 -10.38 -1.15
C GLU A 96 -14.52 -10.17 0.29
N LYS A 97 -15.73 -9.67 0.49
CA LYS A 97 -16.35 -9.44 1.80
C LYS A 97 -16.75 -10.77 2.43
N LEU A 98 -16.70 -10.86 3.76
CA LEU A 98 -17.28 -12.02 4.46
C LEU A 98 -18.81 -12.03 4.40
N ARG A 99 -19.44 -10.84 4.33
CA ARG A 99 -20.89 -10.64 4.39
C ARG A 99 -21.29 -9.41 3.58
N GLU A 100 -22.55 -9.30 3.18
CA GLU A 100 -23.02 -8.23 2.30
C GLU A 100 -22.99 -6.85 2.97
N GLU A 101 -23.21 -6.79 4.29
CA GLU A 101 -23.23 -5.58 5.09
C GLU A 101 -21.85 -4.92 5.26
N VAL A 102 -20.77 -5.66 5.00
CA VAL A 102 -19.41 -5.14 5.06
C VAL A 102 -19.26 -4.06 3.98
N PRO A 103 -18.83 -2.83 4.30
CA PRO A 103 -18.60 -1.80 3.28
C PRO A 103 -17.40 -2.19 2.39
N PRO A 104 -17.27 -1.60 1.19
CA PRO A 104 -16.02 -1.69 0.45
C PRO A 104 -14.85 -1.05 1.23
N PRO A 105 -13.59 -1.45 0.96
CA PRO A 105 -12.42 -1.01 1.72
C PRO A 105 -11.89 0.37 1.28
N ASP A 106 -12.75 1.34 0.98
CA ASP A 106 -12.35 2.68 0.49
C ASP A 106 -11.37 3.39 1.45
N LYS A 107 -11.58 3.21 2.77
CA LYS A 107 -10.70 3.77 3.80
C LYS A 107 -9.26 3.26 3.67
N TYR A 108 -9.08 2.00 3.31
CA TYR A 108 -7.76 1.41 3.13
C TYR A 108 -7.05 1.94 1.87
N VAL A 109 -7.79 2.27 0.80
CA VAL A 109 -7.21 3.00 -0.35
C VAL A 109 -6.78 4.41 0.08
N GLY A 110 -7.52 5.04 0.99
CA GLY A 110 -7.13 6.30 1.63
C GLY A 110 -5.83 6.18 2.43
N LEU A 111 -5.68 5.12 3.23
CA LEU A 111 -4.43 4.80 3.94
C LEU A 111 -3.26 4.62 2.96
N MET A 112 -3.47 3.85 1.88
CA MET A 112 -2.46 3.62 0.85
C MET A 112 -2.01 4.93 0.19
N PHE A 113 -2.94 5.86 -0.03
CA PHE A 113 -2.66 7.19 -0.55
C PHE A 113 -1.79 8.01 0.41
N ASN A 114 -2.12 8.02 1.70
CA ASN A 114 -1.34 8.73 2.72
C ASN A 114 0.09 8.19 2.80
N ILE A 115 0.27 6.87 2.84
CA ILE A 115 1.59 6.22 2.80
C ILE A 115 2.37 6.64 1.55
N THR A 116 1.71 6.70 0.38
CA THR A 116 2.35 7.13 -0.87
C THR A 116 2.86 8.57 -0.78
N LYS A 117 2.06 9.48 -0.21
CA LYS A 117 2.44 10.89 -0.05
C LYS A 117 3.53 11.11 0.99
N ASP A 118 3.49 10.34 2.07
CA ASP A 118 4.52 10.38 3.11
C ASP A 118 5.87 9.88 2.57
N ILE A 119 5.87 8.79 1.80
CA ILE A 119 7.06 8.27 1.11
C ILE A 119 7.59 9.31 0.11
N GLU A 120 6.73 9.89 -0.72
CA GLU A 120 7.12 10.95 -1.66
C GLU A 120 7.79 12.12 -0.91
N ALA A 121 7.16 12.63 0.15
CA ALA A 121 7.68 13.74 0.94
C ALA A 121 9.00 13.41 1.64
N HIS A 122 9.21 12.16 2.06
CA HIS A 122 10.45 11.72 2.68
C HIS A 122 11.63 11.67 1.69
N HIS A 123 11.38 11.35 0.41
CA HIS A 123 12.42 11.22 -0.62
C HIS A 123 12.67 12.47 -1.47
N LEU A 124 11.83 13.50 -1.33
CA LEU A 124 12.04 14.82 -1.94
C LEU A 124 12.82 15.80 -1.04
N LYS A 125 13.15 15.39 0.19
CA LYS A 125 14.10 16.10 1.06
C LYS A 125 15.53 15.74 0.67
#